data_AF-A0A6A5T889-F1
#
_entry.id   AF-A0A6A5T889-F1
#
_cell.length_a   1.000
_cell.length_b   1.000
_cell.length_c   1.000
_cell.angle_alpha   90.00
_cell.angle_beta   90.00
_cell.angle_gamma   90.00
#
_symmetry.space_group_name_H-M   'P 1'
#
loop_
_entity.id
_entity.type
_entity.pdbx_description
1 polymer ?
#
loop_
_entity_poly.entity_id
_entity_poly.type
_entity_poly.pdbx_seq_one_letter_code
_entity_poly.pdbx_strand_id
1 'polypeptide(L)'
;KFARFGSLNDCDPPSHSPSRLPWGIDRIYRMVKLTAEGADIMETVIMPSFTYHDHTFSSSALLGEVNILTSDPENVITIFSTSFKDFPTGSRR
;
A
#
# COMPACT_ATOMS: atom_id res chain seq x y z
N LYS A 1 5.94 22.10 -2.09
CA LYS A 1 5.03 22.94 -2.93
C LYS A 1 3.65 22.30 -3.12
N PHE A 2 3.52 20.97 -3.18
CA PHE A 2 2.22 20.31 -3.39
C PHE A 2 1.37 20.09 -2.13
N ALA A 3 1.94 20.11 -0.92
CA ALA A 3 1.16 19.87 0.32
C ALA A 3 0.00 20.86 0.52
N ARG A 4 0.22 22.15 0.28
CA ARG A 4 -0.84 23.18 0.35
C ARG A 4 -1.90 23.00 -0.73
N PHE A 5 -1.51 22.55 -1.92
CA PHE A 5 -2.46 22.23 -2.99
C PHE A 5 -3.30 21.01 -2.62
N GLY A 6 -2.68 19.98 -2.03
CA GLY A 6 -3.38 18.79 -1.58
C GLY A 6 -4.44 19.10 -0.53
N SER A 7 -4.07 19.82 0.53
CA SER A 7 -5.01 20.22 1.59
C SER A 7 -6.16 21.11 1.09
N LEU A 8 -5.95 21.91 0.04
CA LEU A 8 -7.01 22.74 -0.56
C LEU A 8 -7.95 21.97 -1.48
N ASN A 9 -7.60 20.74 -1.87
CA ASN A 9 -8.37 19.89 -2.79
C ASN A 9 -8.67 18.52 -2.17
N ASP A 10 -8.70 18.43 -0.83
CA ASP A 10 -8.99 17.20 -0.07
C ASP A 10 -8.12 15.99 -0.48
N CYS A 11 -6.89 16.27 -0.90
CA CYS A 11 -5.87 15.28 -1.29
C CYS A 11 -4.80 15.14 -0.20
N ASP A 12 -5.22 15.07 1.06
CA ASP A 12 -4.31 14.81 2.18
C ASP A 12 -3.77 13.38 2.12
N PRO A 13 -2.53 13.14 2.59
CA PRO A 13 -1.95 11.80 2.59
C PRO A 13 -2.81 10.86 3.44
N PRO A 14 -3.01 9.60 2.99
CA PRO A 14 -3.83 8.65 3.73
C PRO A 14 -3.14 8.26 5.04
N SER A 15 -3.92 7.67 5.96
CA SER A 15 -3.40 7.19 7.25
C SER A 15 -2.17 6.28 7.04
N HIS A 16 -1.18 6.35 7.93
CA HIS A 16 0.03 5.55 7.82
C HIS A 16 0.02 4.39 8.80
N SER A 17 0.19 3.17 8.29
CA SER A 17 0.41 1.96 9.08
C SER A 17 1.92 1.74 9.26
N PRO A 18 2.47 2.03 10.45
CA PRO A 18 3.92 1.99 10.68
C PRO A 18 4.46 0.56 10.73
N SER A 19 5.72 0.41 10.36
CA SER A 19 6.48 -0.83 10.61
C SER A 19 6.93 -0.92 12.06
N ARG A 20 6.99 -2.14 12.62
CA ARG A 20 7.59 -2.33 13.95
C ARG A 20 9.11 -2.37 13.92
N LEU A 21 9.68 -2.92 12.84
CA LEU A 21 11.12 -3.01 12.63
C LEU A 21 11.58 -2.02 11.54
N PRO A 22 12.86 -1.61 11.55
CA PRO A 22 13.40 -0.80 10.47
C PRO A 22 13.19 -1.46 9.09
N TRP A 23 12.99 -0.62 8.07
CA TRP A 23 12.92 -1.03 6.66
C TRP A 23 11.84 -2.05 6.30
N GLY A 24 10.72 -2.11 7.03
CA GLY A 24 9.58 -2.94 6.62
C GLY A 24 9.74 -4.43 6.89
N ILE A 25 10.80 -4.86 7.59
CA ILE A 25 11.20 -6.27 7.66
C ILE A 25 10.16 -7.13 8.38
N ASP A 26 9.50 -6.60 9.41
CA ASP A 26 8.48 -7.34 10.16
C ASP A 26 7.32 -7.82 9.29
N ARG A 27 6.98 -7.08 8.24
CA ARG A 27 5.86 -7.41 7.35
C ARG A 27 6.21 -8.51 6.37
N ILE A 28 7.40 -8.44 5.76
CA ILE A 28 7.87 -9.51 4.87
C ILE A 28 8.06 -10.79 5.66
N TYR A 29 8.65 -10.71 6.85
CA TYR A 29 8.78 -11.87 7.73
C TYR A 29 7.41 -12.48 8.07
N ARG A 30 6.42 -11.65 8.45
CA ARG A 30 5.06 -12.12 8.75
C ARG A 30 4.40 -12.79 7.55
N MET A 31 4.51 -12.20 6.35
CA MET A 31 3.97 -12.78 5.12
C MET A 31 4.61 -14.14 4.80
N VAL A 32 5.95 -14.20 4.77
CA VAL A 32 6.69 -15.44 4.49
C VAL A 32 6.36 -16.54 5.49
N LYS A 33 6.32 -16.19 6.79
CA LYS A 33 5.98 -17.14 7.86
C LYS A 33 4.58 -17.72 7.68
N LEU A 34 3.57 -16.87 7.48
CA LEU A 34 2.18 -17.30 7.33
C LEU A 34 1.97 -18.13 6.07
N THR A 35 2.59 -17.75 4.95
CA THR A 35 2.55 -18.55 3.72
C THR A 35 3.20 -19.92 3.92
N ALA A 36 4.34 -19.99 4.62
CA ALA A 36 4.99 -21.26 4.94
C ALA A 36 4.13 -22.16 5.86
N GLU A 37 3.29 -21.58 6.70
CA GLU A 37 2.31 -22.27 7.55
C GLU A 37 1.01 -22.64 6.80
N GLY A 38 0.90 -22.31 5.51
CA GLY A 38 -0.26 -22.62 4.67
C GLY A 38 -1.46 -21.69 4.87
N ALA A 39 -1.27 -20.55 5.53
CA ALA A 39 -2.33 -19.57 5.76
C ALA A 39 -2.65 -18.77 4.49
N ASP A 40 -3.93 -18.44 4.29
CA ASP A 40 -4.35 -17.49 3.26
C ASP A 40 -3.99 -16.06 3.70
N ILE A 41 -3.06 -15.44 2.97
CA ILE A 41 -2.60 -14.08 3.26
C ILE A 41 -3.69 -13.04 3.03
N MET A 42 -4.63 -13.27 2.11
CA MET A 42 -5.74 -12.37 1.88
C MET A 42 -6.62 -12.27 3.12
N GLU A 43 -7.06 -13.41 3.64
CA GLU A 43 -7.93 -13.46 4.83
C GLU A 43 -7.17 -13.12 6.12
N THR A 44 -5.92 -13.55 6.25
CA THR A 44 -5.17 -13.46 7.51
C THR A 44 -4.48 -12.10 7.70
N VAL A 45 -4.18 -11.39 6.61
CA VAL A 45 -3.38 -10.14 6.66
C VAL A 45 -4.05 -9.01 5.91
N ILE A 46 -4.39 -9.20 4.64
CA ILE A 46 -4.77 -8.09 3.76
C ILE A 46 -6.16 -7.55 4.14
N MET A 47 -7.19 -8.39 4.18
CA MET A 47 -8.56 -7.96 4.53
C MET A 47 -8.62 -7.35 5.94
N PRO A 48 -8.04 -7.95 7.00
CA PRO A 48 -8.02 -7.34 8.32
C PRO A 48 -7.33 -5.97 8.36
N SER A 49 -6.32 -5.74 7.50
CA SER A 49 -5.63 -4.45 7.44
C SER A 49 -6.57 -3.34 6.94
N PHE A 50 -7.42 -3.62 5.95
CA PHE A 50 -8.42 -2.68 5.47
C PHE A 50 -9.58 -2.48 6.45
N THR A 51 -9.91 -3.49 7.28
CA THR A 51 -10.86 -3.30 8.39
C THR A 51 -10.32 -2.37 9.47
N TYR A 52 -8.99 -2.35 9.68
CA TYR A 52 -8.37 -1.56 10.74
C TYR A 52 -7.93 -0.15 10.31
N HIS A 53 -7.51 0.03 9.06
CA HIS A 53 -6.93 1.29 8.55
C HIS A 53 -7.82 2.04 7.54
N ASP A 54 -9.09 1.64 7.42
CA ASP A 54 -10.04 2.07 6.38
C ASP A 54 -9.65 1.62 4.95
N HIS A 55 -10.40 2.10 3.96
CA HIS A 55 -10.28 1.66 2.56
C HIS A 55 -8.99 2.08 1.86
N THR A 56 -8.31 3.14 2.31
CA THR A 56 -7.05 3.60 1.72
C THR A 56 -6.07 4.01 2.81
N PHE A 57 -4.89 3.39 2.81
CA PHE A 57 -3.83 3.68 3.78
C PHE A 57 -2.44 3.50 3.16
N SER A 58 -1.47 4.22 3.70
CA SER A 58 -0.06 4.05 3.37
C SER A 58 0.63 3.12 4.36
N SER A 59 1.72 2.50 3.93
CA SER A 59 2.29 1.41 4.69
C SER A 59 3.78 1.26 4.37
N SER A 60 4.60 1.04 5.39
CA SER A 60 6.03 0.78 5.21
C SER A 60 6.26 -0.57 4.50
N ALA A 61 7.07 -0.57 3.45
CA ALA A 61 7.45 -1.74 2.68
C ALA A 61 8.95 -2.05 2.85
N LEU A 62 9.38 -3.15 2.25
CA LEU A 62 10.76 -3.62 2.35
C LEU A 62 11.75 -2.53 1.88
N LEU A 63 12.89 -2.43 2.56
CA LEU A 63 13.93 -1.41 2.30
C LEU A 63 13.50 0.04 2.57
N GLY A 64 12.41 0.25 3.32
CA GLY A 64 11.94 1.59 3.67
C GLY A 64 11.12 2.28 2.58
N GLU A 65 10.76 1.54 1.53
CA GLU A 65 9.78 1.98 0.54
C GLU A 65 8.41 2.22 1.22
N VAL A 66 7.56 3.01 0.57
CA VAL A 66 6.19 3.27 1.05
C VAL A 66 5.20 2.82 -0.02
N ASN A 67 4.34 1.89 0.37
CA ASN A 67 3.22 1.46 -0.47
C ASN A 67 1.95 2.21 -0.05
N ILE A 68 1.17 2.66 -1.02
CA ILE A 68 -0.23 3.06 -0.81
C ILE A 68 -1.10 1.88 -1.22
N LEU A 69 -1.96 1.44 -0.31
CA LEU A 69 -2.91 0.37 -0.51
C LEU A 69 -4.31 0.95 -0.54
N THR A 70 -5.13 0.50 -1.48
CA THR A 70 -6.52 0.93 -1.58
C THR A 70 -7.42 -0.23 -1.95
N SER A 71 -8.59 -0.28 -1.31
CA SER A 71 -9.76 -1.10 -1.65
C SER A 71 -10.94 -0.23 -2.08
N ASP A 72 -10.73 1.08 -2.19
CA ASP A 72 -11.74 2.03 -2.66
C ASP A 72 -12.01 1.79 -4.16
N PRO A 73 -13.26 1.49 -4.56
CA PRO A 73 -13.59 1.19 -5.95
C PRO A 73 -13.19 2.29 -6.93
N GLU A 74 -13.36 3.57 -6.57
CA GLU A 74 -13.05 4.70 -7.45
C GLU A 74 -11.55 4.82 -7.68
N ASN A 75 -10.75 4.64 -6.62
CA ASN A 75 -9.29 4.63 -6.72
C ASN A 75 -8.79 3.42 -7.53
N VAL A 76 -9.38 2.25 -7.32
CA VAL A 76 -9.05 1.02 -8.06
C VAL A 76 -9.34 1.19 -9.55
N ILE A 77 -10.51 1.69 -9.91
CA ILE A 77 -10.87 2.02 -11.30
C ILE A 77 -9.86 3.01 -11.87
N THR A 78 -9.54 4.08 -11.12
CA THR A 78 -8.59 5.10 -11.56
C THR A 78 -7.21 4.48 -11.86
N ILE A 79 -6.66 3.69 -10.93
CA ILE A 79 -5.36 3.01 -11.11
C ILE A 79 -5.41 2.10 -12.35
N PHE A 80 -6.45 1.28 -12.52
CA PHE A 80 -6.57 0.40 -13.68
C PHE A 80 -6.90 1.13 -14.99
N SER A 81 -7.46 2.35 -14.92
CA SER A 81 -7.71 3.19 -16.10
C SER A 81 -6.44 3.84 -16.63
N THR A 82 -5.37 3.87 -15.84
CA THR A 82 -4.09 4.41 -16.29
C THR A 82 -3.46 3.55 -17.39
N SER A 83 -3.09 4.18 -18.51
CA SER A 83 -2.30 3.51 -19.52
C SER A 83 -0.88 3.33 -18.99
N PHE A 84 -0.43 2.09 -18.88
CA PHE A 84 0.95 1.77 -18.46
C PHE A 84 2.04 2.42 -19.32
N LYS A 85 1.71 2.95 -20.51
CA LYS A 85 2.65 3.74 -21.33
C LYS A 85 2.95 5.11 -20.73
N ASP A 86 2.06 5.64 -19.90
CA ASP A 86 2.18 6.97 -19.29
C ASP A 86 3.05 6.95 -18.01
N PHE A 87 3.43 5.74 -17.57
CA PHE A 87 4.33 5.52 -16.44
C PHE A 87 5.60 4.83 -16.95
N PRO A 88 6.80 5.37 -16.69
CA PRO A 88 8.02 4.73 -17.14
C PRO A 88 8.17 3.35 -16.48
N THR A 89 7.96 2.29 -17.25
CA THR A 89 8.42 0.96 -16.86
C THR A 89 9.94 1.02 -16.83
N GLY A 90 10.53 0.84 -15.66
CA GLY A 90 11.99 0.96 -15.46
C GLY A 90 12.79 0.08 -16.43
N SER A 91 14.09 0.37 -16.54
CA SER A 91 15.00 -0.16 -17.56
C SER A 91 15.27 -1.68 -17.56
N ARG A 92 14.51 -2.48 -16.79
CA ARG A 92 14.69 -3.93 -16.63
C ARG A 92 13.56 -4.73 -17.26
N ARG A 93 13.01 -4.25 -18.37
CA ARG A 93 12.01 -4.96 -19.17
C ARG A 93 12.58 -5.36 -20.52
#